data_AF-A0A4V1UC91-F1
#
_entry.id   AF-A0A4V1UC91-F1
#
_cell.length_a   1.000
_cell.length_b   1.000
_cell.length_c   1.000
_cell.angle_alpha   90.00
_cell.angle_beta   90.00
_cell.angle_gamma   90.00
#
_symmetry.space_group_name_H-M   'P 1'
#
loop_
_entity.id
_entity.type
_entity.pdbx_description
1 polymer ?
#
loop_
_entity_poly.entity_id
_entity_poly.type
_entity_poly.pdbx_seq_one_letter_code
_entity_poly.pdbx_strand_id
1 'polypeptide(L)'
;NLLLPKRGVNMGDGWETKRNRTPGNRDWVIIKLAHSGTLDEAVVDTCHFKGNYPDSCSLEACYSNDDEAVLQDNVAWKTILPPQKLSADALHAFSLQDDGVYTHVRLNIFPDGGVSRLRLFGNKAFQ
;
A
#
# COMPACT_ATOMS: atom_id res chain seq x y z
N ASN A 1 10.80 -6.35 -1.39
CA ASN A 1 10.10 -7.13 -0.33
C ASN A 1 8.59 -7.18 -0.51
N LEU A 2 7.87 -6.06 -0.36
CA LEU A 2 6.39 -6.01 -0.41
C LEU A 2 5.73 -6.73 -1.60
N LEU A 3 6.32 -6.62 -2.79
CA LEU A 3 5.77 -7.15 -4.05
C LEU A 3 6.27 -8.54 -4.41
N LEU A 4 7.15 -9.14 -3.60
CA LEU A 4 7.68 -10.49 -3.88
C LEU A 4 6.57 -11.54 -3.79
N PRO A 5 6.64 -12.63 -4.57
CA PRO A 5 5.64 -13.70 -4.54
C PRO A 5 5.60 -14.40 -3.18
N LYS A 6 4.51 -15.15 -2.95
CA LYS A 6 4.24 -15.87 -1.69
C LYS A 6 4.22 -14.93 -0.46
N ARG A 7 3.98 -15.50 0.73
CA ARG A 7 4.11 -14.77 2.00
C ARG A 7 5.59 -14.68 2.41
N GLY A 8 5.92 -13.76 3.31
CA GLY A 8 7.24 -13.73 3.94
C GLY A 8 7.55 -15.03 4.68
N VAL A 9 8.84 -15.38 4.77
CA VAL A 9 9.32 -16.52 5.58
C VAL A 9 9.65 -16.06 6.99
N ASN A 10 10.05 -14.80 7.13
CA ASN A 10 10.25 -14.11 8.40
C ASN A 10 10.02 -12.59 8.26
N MET A 11 10.23 -11.84 9.34
CA MET A 11 10.03 -10.39 9.39
C MET A 11 10.95 -9.61 8.43
N GLY A 12 12.18 -10.09 8.19
CA GLY A 12 13.15 -9.46 7.28
C GLY A 12 12.74 -9.52 5.81
N ASP A 13 11.74 -10.32 5.46
CA ASP A 13 11.18 -10.38 4.10
C ASP A 13 10.12 -9.31 3.83
N GLY A 14 9.80 -8.46 4.82
CA GLY A 14 8.82 -7.37 4.71
C GLY A 14 9.45 -6.01 4.40
N TRP A 15 8.62 -4.98 4.35
CA TRP A 15 9.02 -3.58 4.48
C TRP A 15 8.73 -3.14 5.91
N GLU A 16 9.73 -2.59 6.59
CA GLU A 16 9.62 -2.10 7.96
C GLU A 16 10.27 -0.72 8.04
N THR A 17 9.62 0.19 8.76
CA THR A 17 10.12 1.54 9.01
C THR A 17 10.57 1.72 10.45
N LYS A 18 11.40 2.75 10.69
CA LYS A 18 11.85 3.10 12.04
C LYS A 18 10.71 3.73 12.81
N ARG A 19 10.56 3.36 14.09
CA ARG A 19 9.61 4.02 15.01
C ARG A 19 9.72 5.54 14.96
N ASN A 20 8.59 6.20 14.76
CA ASN A 20 8.46 7.63 14.65
C ASN A 20 7.37 8.15 15.60
N ARG A 21 7.77 8.96 16.58
CA ARG A 21 6.88 9.49 17.62
C ARG A 21 6.32 10.87 17.30
N THR A 22 6.57 11.39 16.10
CA THR A 22 6.02 12.67 15.66
C THR A 22 4.50 12.57 15.59
N PRO A 23 3.74 13.44 16.27
CA PRO A 23 2.28 13.42 16.18
C PRO A 23 1.80 13.57 14.75
N GLY A 24 0.85 12.72 14.34
CA GLY A 24 0.32 12.72 12.97
C GLY A 24 1.27 12.14 11.91
N ASN A 25 2.36 11.48 12.31
CA ASN A 25 3.25 10.82 11.37
C ASN A 25 2.53 9.73 10.56
N ARG A 26 3.01 9.53 9.34
CA ARG A 26 2.76 8.34 8.53
C ARG A 26 4.01 8.04 7.73
N ASP A 27 4.26 6.76 7.49
CA ASP A 27 5.22 6.33 6.47
C ASP A 27 4.47 5.85 5.24
N TRP A 28 5.11 5.94 4.08
CA TRP A 28 4.49 5.52 2.83
C TRP A 28 5.48 4.92 1.85
N VAL A 29 4.93 4.20 0.89
CA VAL A 29 5.65 3.70 -0.28
C VAL A 29 4.77 3.85 -1.50
N ILE A 30 5.37 4.27 -2.62
CA ILE A 30 4.70 4.37 -3.91
C ILE A 30 5.06 3.15 -4.74
N ILE A 31 4.05 2.50 -5.29
CA ILE A 31 4.15 1.39 -6.22
C ILE A 31 3.67 1.86 -7.59
N LYS A 32 4.56 1.80 -8.58
CA LYS A 32 4.18 1.89 -9.99
C LYS A 32 3.60 0.55 -10.45
N LEU A 33 2.38 0.58 -10.99
CA LEU A 33 1.75 -0.60 -11.57
C LEU A 33 2.44 -0.93 -12.90
N ALA A 34 2.51 -2.22 -13.22
CA ALA A 34 3.10 -2.67 -14.49
C ALA A 34 2.27 -2.24 -15.72
N HIS A 35 0.98 -2.02 -15.52
CA HIS A 35 0.05 -1.49 -16.51
C HIS A 35 -0.93 -0.54 -15.83
N SER A 36 -1.47 0.41 -16.58
CA SER A 36 -2.66 1.14 -16.13
C SER A 36 -3.84 0.17 -15.98
N GLY A 37 -4.66 0.39 -14.95
CA GLY A 37 -5.79 -0.48 -14.70
C GLY A 37 -6.70 0.00 -13.58
N THR A 38 -7.84 -0.67 -13.45
CA THR A 38 -8.74 -0.54 -12.30
C THR A 38 -8.19 -1.36 -11.12
N LEU A 39 -8.70 -1.10 -9.92
CA LEU A 39 -8.33 -1.81 -8.70
C LEU A 39 -9.59 -2.22 -7.95
N ASP A 40 -9.79 -3.52 -7.78
CA ASP A 40 -11.01 -4.11 -7.23
C ASP A 40 -10.81 -4.60 -5.78
N GLU A 41 -9.60 -5.10 -5.47
CA GLU A 41 -9.26 -5.62 -4.14
C GLU A 41 -7.81 -5.29 -3.77
N ALA A 42 -7.59 -5.00 -2.49
CA ALA A 42 -6.27 -4.91 -1.91
C ALA A 42 -6.10 -5.93 -0.78
N VAL A 43 -4.94 -6.58 -0.72
CA VAL A 43 -4.54 -7.41 0.43
C VAL A 43 -3.30 -6.83 1.08
N VAL A 44 -3.43 -6.48 2.37
CA VAL A 44 -2.33 -6.05 3.23
C VAL A 44 -2.00 -7.19 4.20
N ASP A 45 -0.81 -7.76 4.08
CA ASP A 45 -0.33 -8.86 4.91
C ASP A 45 0.66 -8.34 5.96
N THR A 46 0.35 -8.50 7.23
CA THR A 46 1.25 -8.19 8.36
C THR A 46 1.99 -9.43 8.87
N CYS A 47 2.12 -10.48 8.05
CA CYS A 47 2.82 -11.72 8.41
C CYS A 47 4.16 -11.46 9.12
N HIS A 48 4.37 -12.14 10.24
CA HIS A 48 5.54 -12.03 11.13
C HIS A 48 5.70 -10.70 11.90
N PHE A 49 4.92 -9.66 11.61
CA PHE A 49 4.89 -8.42 12.38
C PHE A 49 3.89 -8.57 13.53
N LYS A 50 4.38 -9.05 14.68
CA LYS A 50 3.53 -9.39 15.85
C LYS A 50 3.42 -8.26 16.87
N GLY A 51 4.44 -7.41 16.96
CA GLY A 51 4.49 -6.30 17.92
C GLY A 51 4.89 -4.95 17.30
N ASN A 52 5.09 -4.95 15.98
CA ASN A 52 5.58 -3.82 15.18
C ASN A 52 4.86 -3.75 13.83
N TYR A 53 3.64 -4.29 13.73
CA TYR A 53 2.75 -3.99 12.62
C TYR A 53 2.19 -2.56 12.80
N PRO A 54 1.83 -1.86 11.72
CA PRO A 54 1.20 -0.55 11.83
C PRO A 54 -0.18 -0.65 12.47
N ASP A 55 -0.60 0.39 13.19
CA ASP A 55 -1.95 0.43 13.76
C ASP A 55 -3.03 0.48 12.67
N SER A 56 -2.76 1.21 11.58
CA SER A 56 -3.65 1.29 10.42
C SER A 56 -2.89 1.52 9.12
N CYS A 57 -3.59 1.30 8.01
CA CYS A 57 -3.13 1.65 6.67
C CYS A 57 -4.22 2.34 5.85
N SER A 58 -3.83 3.07 4.80
CA SER A 58 -4.73 3.54 3.75
C SER A 58 -4.06 3.38 2.38
N LEU A 59 -4.87 3.42 1.32
CA LEU A 59 -4.39 3.43 -0.06
C LEU A 59 -4.88 4.66 -0.79
N GLU A 60 -3.96 5.29 -1.51
CA GLU A 60 -4.25 6.33 -2.48
C GLU A 60 -3.73 5.90 -3.85
N ALA A 61 -4.34 6.40 -4.91
CA ALA A 61 -3.92 6.10 -6.27
C ALA A 61 -3.98 7.34 -7.15
N CYS A 62 -3.17 7.35 -8.21
CA CYS A 62 -3.19 8.39 -9.22
C CYS A 62 -2.92 7.82 -10.60
N TYR A 63 -3.32 8.57 -11.62
CA TYR A 63 -2.94 8.32 -13.01
C TYR A 63 -1.94 9.40 -13.43
N SER A 64 -0.72 8.98 -13.77
CA SER A 64 0.31 9.82 -14.34
C SER A 64 1.18 9.02 -15.31
N ASN A 65 1.61 9.69 -16.39
CA ASN A 65 2.65 9.21 -17.30
C ASN A 65 4.04 9.78 -16.96
N ASP A 66 4.12 10.69 -15.98
CA ASP A 66 5.34 11.30 -15.48
C ASP A 66 5.63 10.78 -14.07
N ASP A 67 6.66 9.93 -13.97
CA ASP A 67 7.08 9.32 -12.71
C ASP A 67 7.72 10.36 -11.77
N GLU A 68 8.39 11.38 -12.31
CA GLU A 68 9.05 12.41 -11.49
C GLU A 68 8.00 13.27 -10.79
N ALA A 69 6.93 13.64 -11.49
CA ALA A 69 5.79 14.33 -10.89
C ALA A 69 5.17 13.53 -9.73
N VAL A 70 5.10 12.19 -9.85
CA VAL A 70 4.59 11.31 -8.78
C VAL A 70 5.53 11.29 -7.58
N LEU A 71 6.85 11.18 -7.81
CA LEU A 71 7.85 11.16 -6.74
C LEU A 71 7.96 12.49 -5.98
N GLN A 72 7.71 13.61 -6.67
CA GLN A 72 7.67 14.96 -6.08
C GLN A 72 6.31 15.32 -5.46
N ASP A 73 5.37 14.38 -5.39
CA ASP A 73 4.00 14.59 -4.90
C ASP A 73 3.22 15.68 -5.66
N ASN A 74 3.57 15.92 -6.92
CA ASN A 74 2.95 16.91 -7.80
C ASN A 74 1.84 16.28 -8.68
N VAL A 75 1.03 15.40 -8.08
CA VAL A 75 -0.08 14.70 -8.72
C VAL A 75 -1.30 14.70 -7.81
N ALA A 76 -2.50 14.58 -8.40
CA ALA A 76 -3.72 14.45 -7.63
C ALA A 76 -3.91 13.01 -7.13
N TRP A 77 -3.54 12.75 -5.88
CA TRP A 77 -3.83 11.48 -5.21
C TRP A 77 -5.31 11.37 -4.83
N LYS A 78 -5.96 10.29 -5.25
CA LYS A 78 -7.32 9.93 -4.83
C LYS A 78 -7.26 8.82 -3.78
N THR A 79 -7.97 8.97 -2.68
CA THR A 79 -8.12 7.89 -1.69
C THR A 79 -9.00 6.79 -2.28
N ILE A 80 -8.45 5.57 -2.40
CA ILE A 80 -9.16 4.39 -2.89
C ILE A 80 -9.45 3.37 -1.77
N LEU A 81 -8.74 3.48 -0.64
CA LEU A 81 -9.06 2.80 0.61
C LEU A 81 -8.87 3.79 1.78
N PRO A 82 -9.95 4.23 2.46
CA PRO A 82 -9.81 5.07 3.65
C PRO A 82 -9.12 4.30 4.79
N PRO A 83 -8.58 4.97 5.82
CA PRO A 83 -7.85 4.32 6.90
C PRO A 83 -8.57 3.09 7.50
N GLN A 84 -7.90 1.94 7.44
CA GLN A 84 -8.37 0.67 8.00
C GLN A 84 -7.44 0.21 9.12
N LYS A 85 -8.00 -0.34 10.19
CA LYS A 85 -7.21 -0.97 11.26
C LYS A 85 -6.56 -2.25 10.76
N LEU A 86 -5.34 -2.48 11.23
CA LEU A 86 -4.61 -3.73 11.02
C LEU A 86 -4.49 -4.50 12.33
N SER A 87 -4.15 -5.77 12.21
CA SER A 87 -3.87 -6.69 13.30
C SER A 87 -2.54 -7.40 13.09
N ALA A 88 -1.99 -7.93 14.19
CA ALA A 88 -0.73 -8.66 14.19
C ALA A 88 -0.80 -9.93 13.34
N ASP A 89 0.23 -10.18 12.51
CA ASP A 89 0.45 -11.45 11.82
C ASP A 89 -0.77 -11.98 11.03
N ALA A 90 -1.44 -11.07 10.30
CA ALA A 90 -2.74 -11.34 9.68
C ALA A 90 -2.79 -10.88 8.22
N LEU A 91 -3.71 -11.52 7.47
CA LEU A 91 -4.09 -11.12 6.13
C LEU A 91 -5.35 -10.25 6.20
N HIS A 92 -5.28 -9.06 5.62
CA HIS A 92 -6.40 -8.13 5.56
C HIS A 92 -6.78 -7.93 4.10
N ALA A 93 -7.94 -8.44 3.70
CA ALA A 93 -8.49 -8.25 2.36
C ALA A 93 -9.54 -7.15 2.39
N PHE A 94 -9.42 -6.20 1.47
CA PHE A 94 -10.29 -5.03 1.36
C PHE A 94 -10.85 -4.93 -0.05
N SER A 95 -12.18 -4.84 -0.17
CA SER A 95 -12.81 -4.47 -1.43
C SER A 95 -12.64 -2.98 -1.66
N LEU A 96 -12.19 -2.61 -2.85
CA LEU A 96 -12.03 -1.23 -3.29
C LEU A 96 -13.27 -0.86 -4.10
N GLN A 97 -14.01 0.15 -3.64
CA GLN A 97 -15.18 0.67 -4.36
C GLN A 97 -14.77 1.88 -5.19
N ASP A 98 -13.97 1.64 -6.22
CA ASP A 98 -13.45 2.70 -7.09
C ASP A 98 -13.38 2.22 -8.56
N ASP A 99 -13.86 3.05 -9.48
CA ASP A 99 -13.93 2.76 -10.92
C ASP A 99 -12.84 3.48 -11.74
N GLY A 100 -11.90 4.16 -11.07
CA GLY A 100 -10.81 4.88 -11.71
C GLY A 100 -9.76 3.96 -12.32
N VAL A 101 -9.09 4.48 -13.35
CA VAL A 101 -7.88 3.87 -13.92
C VAL A 101 -6.66 4.54 -13.32
N TYR A 102 -5.71 3.74 -12.84
CA TYR A 102 -4.53 4.22 -12.12
C TYR A 102 -3.24 3.65 -12.70
N THR A 103 -2.14 4.37 -12.51
CA THR A 103 -0.78 3.91 -12.83
C THR A 103 0.10 3.75 -11.60
N HIS A 104 -0.24 4.44 -10.50
CA HIS A 104 0.52 4.39 -9.26
C HIS A 104 -0.42 4.24 -8.06
N VAL A 105 0.05 3.53 -7.04
CA VAL A 105 -0.62 3.36 -5.75
C VAL A 105 0.33 3.71 -4.63
N ARG A 106 -0.11 4.53 -3.69
CA ARG A 106 0.60 4.85 -2.46
C ARG A 106 -0.02 4.08 -1.31
N LEU A 107 0.76 3.18 -0.70
CA LEU A 107 0.42 2.57 0.59
C LEU A 107 0.90 3.51 1.69
N ASN A 108 -0.01 3.96 2.53
CA ASN A 108 0.29 4.70 3.75
C ASN A 108 0.12 3.77 4.96
N ILE A 109 1.03 3.86 5.92
CA ILE A 109 0.95 3.18 7.22
C ILE A 109 1.03 4.20 8.35
N PHE A 110 0.32 3.96 9.45
CA PHE A 110 0.20 4.91 10.55
C PHE A 110 0.50 4.25 11.90
N PRO A 111 1.33 4.87 12.76
CA PRO A 111 2.26 5.96 12.44
C PRO A 111 3.51 5.47 11.68
N ASP A 112 3.88 4.21 11.89
CA ASP A 112 5.06 3.51 11.39
C ASP A 112 4.82 1.99 11.56
N GLY A 113 5.79 1.15 11.17
CA GLY A 113 5.77 -0.29 11.42
C GLY A 113 6.10 -1.11 10.19
N GLY A 114 5.68 -2.38 10.20
CA GLY A 114 6.04 -3.33 9.17
C GLY A 114 4.88 -4.05 8.47
N VAL A 115 5.00 -4.14 7.15
CA VAL A 115 4.07 -4.84 6.26
C VAL A 115 4.85 -5.89 5.49
N SER A 116 4.37 -7.13 5.53
CA SER A 116 4.99 -8.24 4.81
C SER A 116 4.75 -8.13 3.32
N ARG A 117 3.48 -8.02 2.90
CA ARG A 117 3.08 -7.97 1.49
C ARG A 117 1.98 -6.96 1.25
N LEU A 118 2.01 -6.40 0.05
CA LEU A 118 0.86 -5.75 -0.57
C LEU A 118 0.50 -6.54 -1.83
N ARG A 119 -0.79 -6.80 -2.02
CA ARG A 119 -1.36 -7.24 -3.30
C ARG A 119 -2.44 -6.28 -3.72
N LEU A 120 -2.46 -5.99 -5.01
CA LEU A 120 -3.43 -5.13 -5.65
C LEU A 120 -3.99 -5.93 -6.81
N PHE A 121 -5.28 -6.23 -6.74
CA PHE A 121 -6.00 -6.98 -7.76
C PHE A 121 -6.91 -6.03 -8.52
N GLY A 122 -7.02 -6.26 -9.81
CA GLY A 122 -7.82 -5.44 -10.69
C GLY A 122 -7.64 -5.84 -12.14
N ASN A 123 -8.20 -5.04 -13.04
CA ASN A 123 -8.19 -5.31 -14.46
C ASN A 123 -7.29 -4.32 -15.19
N LYS A 124 -6.49 -4.83 -16.13
CA LYS A 124 -5.73 -3.97 -17.04
C LYS A 124 -6.71 -3.12 -17.84
N ALA A 125 -6.46 -1.80 -17.91
CA ALA A 125 -7.23 -0.93 -18.78
C ALA A 125 -6.93 -1.31 -20.24
N PHE A 126 -7.98 -1.46 -21.05
CA PHE A 126 -7.81 -1.60 -22.48
C PHE A 126 -7.25 -0.29 -23.04
N GLN A 127 -6.17 -0.38 -23.81
CA GLN A 127 -5.60 0.74 -24.57
C GLN A 127 -6.45 1.02 -25.80
#